data_AF-A0A0R1LYP5-F1
#
_entry.id   AF-A0A0R1LYP5-F1
#
_cell.length_a   1.000
_cell.length_b   1.000
_cell.length_c   1.000
_cell.angle_alpha   90.00
_cell.angle_beta   90.00
_cell.angle_gamma   90.00
#
_symmetry.space_group_name_H-M   'P 1'
#
loop_
_entity.id
_entity.type
_entity.pdbx_description
1 polymer ?
#
loop_
_entity_poly.entity_id
_entity_poly.type
_entity_poly.pdbx_seq_one_letter_code
_entity_poly.pdbx_strand_id
1 'polypeptide(L)'
;MEMRRMAQPPLSDFEKDIPAVSELLGDEPALQTFFNALTPGYQREWARFIFGAKAATTKQRHIDQMKLIFAAGFKSKRAYDQRAK
;
A
#
# COMPACT_ATOMS: atom_id res chain seq x y z
N MET A 1 30.22 12.71 13.69
CA MET A 1 28.77 12.44 13.72
C MET A 1 28.44 11.54 12.55
N GLU A 2 28.27 10.24 12.81
CA GLU A 2 27.89 9.29 11.77
C GLU A 2 26.44 9.55 11.35
N MET A 3 26.24 10.05 10.13
CA MET A 3 24.93 10.08 9.50
C MET A 3 24.51 8.64 9.22
N ARG A 4 23.90 7.97 10.20
CA ARG A 4 23.17 6.71 9.96
C ARG A 4 22.15 6.98 8.87
N ARG A 5 22.41 6.48 7.65
CA ARG A 5 21.38 6.31 6.62
C ARG A 5 20.21 5.63 7.31
N MET A 6 19.10 6.34 7.46
CA MET A 6 17.87 5.76 7.97
C MET A 6 17.40 4.75 6.92
N ALA A 7 17.81 3.49 7.08
CA ALA A 7 17.31 2.42 6.24
C ALA A 7 15.78 2.42 6.36
N GLN A 8 15.09 2.34 5.23
CA GLN A 8 13.63 2.22 5.30
C GLN A 8 13.28 0.94 6.06
N PRO A 9 12.25 0.96 6.93
CA PRO A 9 11.85 -0.22 7.66
C PRO A 9 11.59 -1.41 6.71
N PRO A 10 11.93 -2.64 7.11
CA PRO A 10 11.65 -3.82 6.31
C PRO A 10 10.13 -3.99 6.13
N LEU A 11 9.73 -4.77 5.11
CA LEU A 11 8.30 -5.02 4.84
C LEU A 11 7.56 -5.65 6.03
N SER A 12 8.27 -6.46 6.83
CA SER A 12 7.70 -7.09 8.02
C SER A 12 7.22 -6.08 9.08
N ASP A 13 7.84 -4.90 9.18
CA ASP A 13 7.40 -3.85 10.11
C ASP A 13 6.01 -3.29 9.79
N PHE A 14 5.54 -3.47 8.55
CA PHE A 14 4.26 -2.96 8.07
C PHE A 14 3.15 -4.01 8.11
N GLU A 15 3.41 -5.22 8.59
CA GLU A 15 2.37 -6.25 8.74
C GLU A 15 1.27 -5.80 9.71
N LYS A 16 1.66 -5.10 10.77
CA LYS A 16 0.74 -4.50 11.75
C LYS A 16 -0.22 -3.47 11.16
N ASP A 17 0.14 -2.89 10.01
CA ASP A 17 -0.64 -1.84 9.36
C ASP A 17 -1.63 -2.41 8.33
N ILE A 18 -1.59 -3.71 8.03
CA ILE A 18 -2.53 -4.38 7.10
C ILE A 18 -4.00 -4.16 7.48
N PRO A 19 -4.41 -4.31 8.76
CA PRO A 19 -5.79 -4.05 9.15
C PRO A 19 -6.21 -2.60 8.85
N ALA A 20 -5.33 -1.63 9.13
CA ALA A 20 -5.59 -0.23 8.86
C ALA A 20 -5.73 0.05 7.35
N VAL A 21 -4.96 -0.63 6.48
CA VAL A 21 -5.17 -0.54 5.02
C VAL A 21 -6.55 -1.06 4.63
N SER A 22 -6.99 -2.18 5.20
CA SER A 22 -8.33 -2.73 4.93
C SER A 22 -9.44 -1.78 5.39
N GLU A 23 -9.29 -1.14 6.55
CA GLU A 23 -10.25 -0.15 7.06
C GLU A 23 -10.35 1.09 6.17
N LEU A 24 -9.26 1.57 5.59
CA LEU A 24 -9.25 2.68 4.62
C LEU A 24 -10.05 2.39 3.33
N LEU A 25 -10.36 1.12 3.08
CA LEU A 25 -11.18 0.65 1.97
C LEU A 25 -12.63 0.35 2.38
N GLY A 26 -13.01 0.59 3.64
CA GLY A 26 -14.34 0.22 4.17
C GLY A 26 -15.52 0.83 3.41
N ASP A 27 -15.35 2.03 2.83
CA ASP A 27 -16.38 2.66 1.99
C ASP A 27 -16.53 2.02 0.60
N GLU A 28 -15.57 1.17 0.19
CA GLU A 28 -15.52 0.51 -1.11
C GLU A 28 -15.32 -1.01 -0.94
N PRO A 29 -16.39 -1.75 -0.57
CA PRO A 29 -16.27 -3.15 -0.13
C PRO A 29 -15.65 -4.06 -1.20
N ALA A 30 -15.85 -3.78 -2.49
CA ALA A 30 -15.20 -4.53 -3.56
C ALA A 30 -13.67 -4.39 -3.53
N LEU A 31 -13.14 -3.20 -3.28
CA LEU A 31 -11.70 -2.95 -3.16
C LEU A 31 -11.15 -3.54 -1.86
N GLN A 32 -11.92 -3.45 -0.77
CA GLN A 32 -11.57 -4.07 0.50
C GLN A 32 -11.45 -5.59 0.38
N THR A 33 -12.45 -6.25 -0.22
CA THR A 33 -12.41 -7.69 -0.49
C THR A 33 -11.22 -8.06 -1.38
N PHE A 34 -10.96 -7.27 -2.43
CA PHE A 34 -9.80 -7.48 -3.30
C PHE A 34 -8.48 -7.43 -2.52
N PHE A 35 -8.30 -6.42 -1.67
CA PHE A 35 -7.13 -6.29 -0.81
C PHE A 35 -6.98 -7.46 0.17
N ASN A 36 -8.08 -7.85 0.82
CA ASN A 36 -8.08 -8.96 1.79
C ASN A 36 -7.75 -10.32 1.13
N ALA A 37 -8.03 -10.48 -0.16
CA ALA A 37 -7.67 -11.67 -0.93
C ALA A 37 -6.21 -11.69 -1.44
N LEU A 38 -5.47 -10.58 -1.32
CA LEU A 38 -4.06 -10.54 -1.69
C LEU A 38 -3.21 -11.42 -0.75
N THR A 39 -2.09 -11.93 -1.27
CA THR A 39 -1.11 -12.60 -0.40
C THR A 39 -0.50 -11.59 0.59
N PRO A 40 -0.07 -12.04 1.79
CA PRO A 40 0.50 -11.14 2.80
C PRO A 40 1.71 -10.32 2.30
N GLY A 41 2.42 -10.81 1.28
CA GLY A 41 3.48 -10.04 0.62
C GLY A 41 2.96 -8.73 -0.01
N TYR A 42 1.92 -8.82 -0.84
CA TYR A 42 1.35 -7.64 -1.49
C TYR A 42 0.65 -6.71 -0.50
N GLN A 43 -0.01 -7.25 0.52
CA GLN A 43 -0.63 -6.45 1.58
C GLN A 43 0.41 -5.59 2.31
N ARG A 44 1.56 -6.17 2.68
CA ARG A 44 2.67 -5.45 3.30
C ARG A 44 3.29 -4.40 2.37
N GLU A 45 3.36 -4.68 1.07
CA GLU A 45 3.84 -3.68 0.10
C GLU A 45 2.94 -2.44 0.06
N TRP A 46 1.62 -2.62 0.07
CA TRP A 46 0.66 -1.51 0.13
C TRP A 46 0.69 -0.77 1.47
N ALA A 47 0.76 -1.51 2.58
CA ALA A 47 0.91 -0.94 3.91
C ALA A 47 2.17 -0.07 4.00
N ARG A 48 3.33 -0.56 3.52
CA ARG A 48 4.56 0.23 3.42
C ARG A 48 4.39 1.45 2.53
N PHE A 49 3.75 1.30 1.37
CA PHE A 49 3.57 2.40 0.44
C PHE A 49 2.79 3.55 1.10
N ILE A 50 1.70 3.24 1.80
CA ILE A 50 0.85 4.21 2.49
C ILE A 50 1.53 4.72 3.76
N PHE A 51 1.80 3.85 4.74
CA PHE A 51 2.25 4.24 6.08
C PHE A 51 3.73 4.59 6.18
N GLY A 52 4.53 4.24 5.17
CA GLY A 52 5.93 4.69 5.05
C GLY A 52 6.05 6.18 4.72
N ALA A 53 4.99 6.83 4.21
CA ALA A 53 4.97 8.26 4.00
C ALA A 53 4.70 9.02 5.31
N LYS A 54 5.51 10.04 5.62
CA LYS A 54 5.34 10.84 6.85
C LYS A 54 4.20 11.87 6.75
N ALA A 55 4.02 12.46 5.58
CA ALA A 55 3.02 13.51 5.36
C ALA A 55 1.64 12.92 5.05
N ALA A 56 0.60 13.41 5.74
CA ALA A 56 -0.78 12.98 5.54
C ALA A 56 -1.27 13.15 4.08
N THR A 57 -0.89 14.26 3.43
CA THR A 57 -1.23 14.51 2.01
C THR A 57 -0.63 13.46 1.07
N THR A 58 0.60 13.01 1.35
CA THR A 58 1.23 11.93 0.57
C THR A 58 0.54 10.58 0.84
N LYS A 59 0.17 10.29 2.09
CA LYS A 59 -0.61 9.09 2.43
C LYS A 59 -1.92 9.05 1.65
N GLN A 60 -2.65 10.16 1.60
CA GLN A 60 -3.90 10.25 0.85
C GLN A 60 -3.70 9.95 -0.63
N ARG A 61 -2.71 10.59 -1.28
CA ARG A 61 -2.37 10.31 -2.68
C ARG A 61 -2.03 8.84 -2.92
N HIS A 62 -1.33 8.20 -1.98
CA HIS A 62 -1.00 6.78 -2.09
C HIS A 62 -2.24 5.89 -1.96
N ILE A 63 -3.18 6.23 -1.08
CA ILE A 63 -4.47 5.54 -0.95
C ILE A 63 -5.28 5.68 -2.24
N ASP A 64 -5.41 6.89 -2.78
CA ASP A 64 -6.14 7.15 -4.02
C ASP A 64 -5.51 6.37 -5.20
N GLN A 65 -4.18 6.33 -5.27
CA GLN A 65 -3.47 5.56 -6.28
C GLN A 65 -3.69 4.04 -6.11
N MET A 66 -3.69 3.53 -4.88
CA MET A 66 -4.00 2.12 -4.60
C MET A 66 -5.41 1.77 -5.07
N LYS A 67 -6.40 2.60 -4.75
CA LYS A 67 -7.80 2.42 -5.17
C LYS A 67 -7.92 2.36 -6.69
N LEU A 68 -7.29 3.30 -7.40
CA LEU A 68 -7.25 3.31 -8.86
C LEU A 68 -6.64 2.03 -9.44
N ILE A 69 -5.55 1.54 -8.84
CA ILE A 69 -4.85 0.33 -9.29
C ILE A 69 -5.70 -0.92 -9.05
N PHE A 70 -6.39 -1.01 -7.91
CA PHE A 70 -7.31 -2.10 -7.61
C PHE A 70 -8.54 -2.08 -8.51
N ALA A 71 -9.11 -0.92 -8.78
CA ALA A 71 -10.22 -0.76 -9.73
C ALA A 71 -9.81 -1.21 -11.16
N ALA A 72 -8.53 -1.07 -11.51
CA ALA A 72 -7.98 -1.59 -12.76
C ALA A 72 -7.64 -3.10 -12.72
N GLY A 73 -7.82 -3.78 -11.59
CA GLY A 73 -7.59 -5.23 -11.42
C GLY A 73 -6.15 -5.63 -11.10
N PHE A 74 -5.28 -4.69 -10.68
CA PHE A 74 -3.87 -4.95 -10.44
C PHE A 74 -3.55 -5.14 -8.95
N LYS A 75 -2.84 -6.22 -8.62
CA LYS A 75 -2.42 -6.55 -7.25
C LYS A 75 -1.29 -5.67 -6.68
N SER A 76 -0.53 -4.99 -7.53
CA SER A 76 0.59 -4.16 -7.12
C SER A 76 0.81 -2.99 -8.07
N LYS A 77 1.43 -1.92 -7.55
CA LYS A 77 1.84 -0.77 -8.37
C LYS A 77 2.74 -1.19 -9.54
N ARG A 78 3.68 -2.11 -9.29
CA ARG A 78 4.58 -2.62 -10.34
C ARG A 78 3.84 -3.34 -11.46
N ALA A 79 2.80 -4.11 -11.15
CA ALA A 79 2.01 -4.77 -12.18
C ALA A 79 1.24 -3.77 -13.04
N TYR A 80 0.73 -2.70 -12.42
CA TYR A 80 0.07 -1.60 -13.12
C TYR A 80 1.03 -0.79 -13.99
N ASP A 81 2.19 -0.39 -13.45
CA ASP A 81 3.20 0.38 -14.19
C ASP A 81 3.73 -0.39 -15.42
N GLN A 82 3.82 -1.72 -15.35
CA GLN A 82 4.25 -2.56 -16.47
C GLN A 82 3.22 -2.67 -17.60
N ARG A 83 1.92 -2.52 -17.31
CA ARG A 83 0.90 -2.49 -18.36
C ARG A 83 0.97 -1.22 -19.21
N ALA A 84 1.33 -0.09 -18.58
CA ALA A 84 1.37 1.20 -19.25
C ALA A 84 2.61 1.39 -20.13
N LYS A 85 3.48 0.38 -20.21
CA LYS A 85 4.70 0.36 -20.99
C LYS A 85 4.53 -0.53 -22.22
#